data_AF-A0A965QT94-F1
#
_entry.id   AF-A0A965QT94-F1
#
_cell.length_a   1.000
_cell.length_b   1.000
_cell.length_c   1.000
_cell.angle_alpha   90.00
_cell.angle_beta   90.00
_cell.angle_gamma   90.00
#
_symmetry.space_group_name_H-M   'P 1'
#
loop_
_entity.id
_entity.type
_entity.pdbx_description
1 polymer ?
#
loop_
_entity_poly.entity_id
_entity_poly.type
_entity_poly.pdbx_seq_one_letter_code
_entity_poly.pdbx_strand_id
1 'polypeptide(L)'
;MIHELVVTSAARGLQAGRSGFTTVLRTRGIHPELQAKLEQGSAYRHVYPQGDGRNPRILSHALLHSPAGQLSVLSSIVDAGNGYDGRSNKLAHHLALDGGEVSARSTSSPAAVLAALDRGGGFMRRWSGQPREQDGPTHAPPAPSCEPKACSAWARAAGDAGWAGFIVERALRRQQTWIVAPPDCDLIELFAEALALVPPAQRWGVTFTTYAVGQPDVLWLGTMDGAPEAQAALGQTRVAVVDLVRKPAFTASSVLVDAARGKSQVSWLAQPRANGAGTDRPERARQRSWRPVILAVVATVGIVAVIALALFVVAPQLMGSGGDGRPLRSNSRGPGSSGDAQKPKKTVRTEVAGERGGGVPPTAVPTFAPETSRSLDRRPQVVGRSDPPSEPSPRATAGQPIDRGPVPVEPASEDKLDVPPPER
;
A
#
# COMPACT_ATOMS: atom_id res chain seq x y z
N MET A 1 -0.30 -3.63 -21.25
CA MET A 1 -0.75 -4.90 -20.66
C MET A 1 -1.02 -4.70 -19.18
N ILE A 2 -2.05 -5.40 -18.68
CA ILE A 2 -2.45 -5.40 -17.27
C ILE A 2 -2.31 -6.83 -16.75
N HIS A 3 -1.63 -7.00 -15.62
CA HIS A 3 -1.62 -8.25 -14.87
C HIS A 3 -2.49 -8.13 -13.63
N GLU A 4 -3.43 -9.06 -13.47
CA GLU A 4 -4.25 -9.20 -12.27
C GLU A 4 -3.76 -10.36 -11.42
N LEU A 5 -3.83 -10.19 -10.10
CA LEU A 5 -3.50 -11.24 -9.14
C LEU A 5 -4.37 -11.09 -7.89
N VAL A 6 -4.98 -12.20 -7.46
CA VAL A 6 -5.78 -12.27 -6.22
C VAL A 6 -5.18 -13.30 -5.28
N VAL A 7 -4.93 -12.88 -4.05
CA VAL A 7 -4.38 -13.69 -2.96
C VAL A 7 -5.36 -13.70 -1.81
N THR A 8 -5.70 -14.89 -1.33
CA THR A 8 -6.55 -15.07 -0.15
C THR A 8 -6.30 -16.43 0.49
N SER A 9 -6.90 -16.69 1.66
CA SER A 9 -6.87 -18.01 2.28
C SER A 9 -7.73 -19.00 1.49
N ALA A 10 -7.12 -20.06 0.97
CA ALA A 10 -7.80 -21.12 0.23
C ALA A 10 -7.22 -22.52 0.52
N ALA A 11 -8.08 -23.54 0.50
CA ALA A 11 -7.70 -24.93 0.70
C ALA A 11 -6.77 -25.45 -0.41
N ARG A 12 -6.86 -24.85 -1.60
CA ARG A 12 -6.01 -25.11 -2.75
C ARG A 12 -5.72 -23.77 -3.44
N GLY A 13 -4.46 -23.53 -3.76
CA GLY A 13 -4.01 -22.42 -4.59
C GLY A 13 -3.84 -22.81 -6.06
N LEU A 14 -3.46 -21.82 -6.88
CA LEU A 14 -3.14 -22.04 -8.29
C LEU A 14 -1.92 -22.95 -8.52
N GLN A 15 -0.93 -22.87 -7.62
CA GLN A 15 0.22 -23.76 -7.64
C GLN A 15 -0.09 -25.05 -6.88
N ALA A 16 0.23 -26.20 -7.48
CA ALA A 16 0.03 -27.50 -6.87
C ALA A 16 0.73 -27.59 -5.49
N GLY A 17 0.02 -28.13 -4.50
CA GLY A 17 0.52 -28.27 -3.12
C GLY A 17 0.46 -26.99 -2.28
N ARG A 18 0.08 -25.83 -2.84
CA ARG A 18 -0.09 -24.60 -2.05
C ARG A 18 -1.49 -24.50 -1.47
N SER A 19 -1.57 -24.12 -0.19
CA SER A 19 -2.79 -23.84 0.58
C SER A 19 -2.50 -22.70 1.56
N GLY A 20 -3.53 -22.23 2.28
CA GLY A 20 -3.41 -21.03 3.13
C GLY A 20 -3.50 -19.76 2.31
N PHE A 21 -2.75 -18.72 2.68
CA PHE A 21 -2.67 -17.48 1.91
C PHE A 21 -1.89 -17.69 0.62
N THR A 22 -2.61 -17.91 -0.47
CA THR A 22 -2.03 -18.27 -1.76
C THR A 22 -2.74 -17.54 -2.89
N THR A 23 -2.06 -17.43 -4.03
CA THR A 23 -2.67 -16.95 -5.27
C THR A 23 -3.78 -17.89 -5.72
N VAL A 24 -4.99 -17.35 -5.88
CA VAL A 24 -6.20 -18.04 -6.34
C VAL A 24 -6.64 -17.58 -7.74
N LEU A 25 -6.24 -16.37 -8.14
CA LEU A 25 -6.41 -15.88 -9.51
C LEU A 25 -5.14 -15.19 -9.96
N ARG A 26 -4.75 -15.42 -11.22
CA ARG A 26 -3.69 -14.63 -11.87
C ARG A 26 -3.93 -14.51 -13.37
N THR A 27 -3.43 -13.42 -13.95
CA THR A 27 -3.29 -13.34 -15.41
C THR A 27 -2.28 -14.38 -15.91
N ARG A 28 -2.65 -15.10 -16.97
CA ARG A 28 -1.80 -16.09 -17.64
C ARG A 28 -0.51 -15.42 -18.12
N GLY A 29 0.61 -16.12 -17.91
CA GLY A 29 1.92 -15.60 -18.31
C GLY A 29 2.48 -14.49 -17.42
N ILE A 30 1.87 -14.20 -16.26
CA ILE A 30 2.50 -13.32 -15.27
C ILE A 30 3.89 -13.84 -14.88
N HIS A 31 4.89 -12.96 -14.90
CA HIS A 31 6.26 -13.35 -14.57
C HIS A 31 6.36 -13.77 -13.09
N PRO A 32 7.08 -14.87 -12.74
CA PRO A 32 7.17 -15.37 -11.36
C PRO A 32 7.69 -14.33 -10.35
N GLU A 33 8.64 -13.48 -10.76
CA GLU A 33 9.16 -12.41 -9.90
C GLU A 33 8.10 -11.35 -9.60
N LEU A 34 7.26 -10.99 -10.58
CA LEU A 34 6.17 -10.05 -10.37
C LEU A 34 5.13 -10.66 -9.43
N GLN A 35 4.75 -11.92 -9.67
CA GLN A 35 3.85 -12.65 -8.77
C GLN A 35 4.36 -12.64 -7.32
N ALA A 36 5.63 -12.99 -7.09
CA ALA A 36 6.21 -13.02 -5.76
C ALA A 36 6.18 -11.64 -5.07
N LYS A 37 6.49 -10.56 -5.81
CA LYS A 37 6.41 -9.19 -5.28
C LYS A 37 4.98 -8.78 -4.94
N LEU A 38 3.99 -9.15 -5.76
CA LEU A 38 2.58 -8.86 -5.49
C LEU A 38 2.09 -9.64 -4.27
N GLU A 39 2.42 -10.93 -4.15
CA GLU A 39 2.12 -11.76 -2.98
C GLU A 39 2.74 -11.19 -1.69
N GLN A 40 3.99 -10.71 -1.76
CA GLN A 40 4.66 -10.04 -0.63
C GLN A 40 3.93 -8.74 -0.23
N GLY A 41 3.38 -8.02 -1.21
CA GLY A 41 2.58 -6.81 -1.02
C GLY A 41 1.18 -7.05 -0.43
N SER A 42 0.75 -8.30 -0.27
CA SER A 42 -0.58 -8.67 0.25
C SER A 42 -0.68 -8.64 1.79
N ALA A 43 0.15 -7.84 2.48
CA ALA A 43 0.14 -7.72 3.94
C ALA A 43 -1.16 -7.03 4.42
N TYR A 44 -1.69 -7.50 5.56
CA TYR A 44 -2.88 -6.93 6.18
C TYR A 44 -2.81 -7.17 7.68
N ARG A 45 -3.28 -6.20 8.46
CA ARG A 45 -3.46 -6.35 9.91
C ARG A 45 -4.82 -5.83 10.31
N HIS A 46 -5.61 -6.68 10.95
CA HIS A 46 -6.88 -6.31 11.54
C HIS A 46 -6.65 -5.31 12.68
N VAL A 47 -7.43 -4.22 12.67
CA VAL A 47 -7.44 -3.20 13.74
C VAL A 47 -8.52 -3.53 14.77
N TYR A 48 -9.63 -4.09 14.29
CA TYR A 48 -10.76 -4.57 15.05
C TYR A 48 -10.85 -6.10 14.93
N PRO A 49 -11.70 -6.78 15.72
CA PRO A 49 -11.95 -8.20 15.52
C PRO A 49 -12.26 -8.51 14.06
N GLN A 50 -11.86 -9.69 13.63
CA GLN A 50 -12.08 -10.16 12.27
C GLN A 50 -13.57 -10.17 11.91
N GLY A 51 -13.88 -9.77 10.68
CA GLY A 51 -15.25 -9.61 10.17
C GLY A 51 -15.91 -8.29 10.57
N ASP A 52 -15.28 -7.47 11.42
CA ASP A 52 -15.79 -6.16 11.78
C ASP A 52 -15.68 -5.19 10.58
N GLY A 53 -16.79 -4.53 10.25
CA GLY A 53 -16.86 -3.60 9.13
C GLY A 53 -15.98 -2.35 9.29
N ARG A 54 -15.46 -2.09 10.49
CA ARG A 54 -14.51 -0.99 10.76
C ARG A 54 -13.07 -1.35 10.41
N ASN A 55 -12.77 -2.61 10.10
CA ASN A 55 -11.44 -2.98 9.66
C ASN A 55 -11.09 -2.23 8.36
N PRO A 56 -9.90 -1.60 8.28
CA PRO A 56 -9.59 -0.70 7.20
C PRO A 56 -9.51 -1.46 5.88
N ARG A 57 -10.05 -0.87 4.82
CA ARG A 57 -9.76 -1.30 3.46
C ARG A 57 -8.50 -0.57 2.99
N ILE A 58 -7.46 -1.33 2.65
CA ILE A 58 -6.20 -0.77 2.18
C ILE A 58 -6.26 -0.61 0.67
N LEU A 59 -6.37 0.64 0.22
CA LEU A 59 -6.09 1.04 -1.15
C LEU A 59 -4.67 1.60 -1.25
N SER A 60 -3.90 1.13 -2.23
CA SER A 60 -2.52 1.59 -2.41
C SER A 60 -2.07 1.62 -3.86
N HIS A 61 -1.13 2.52 -4.14
CA HIS A 61 -0.40 2.60 -5.39
C HIS A 61 1.10 2.52 -5.13
N ALA A 62 1.77 1.58 -5.79
CA ALA A 62 3.21 1.37 -5.69
C ALA A 62 3.85 1.21 -7.08
N LEU A 63 5.14 1.53 -7.19
CA LEU A 63 5.93 1.28 -8.39
C LEU A 63 6.80 0.05 -8.18
N LEU A 64 6.68 -0.94 -9.07
CA LEU A 64 7.52 -2.13 -9.04
C LEU A 64 8.40 -2.19 -10.28
N HIS A 65 9.66 -2.55 -10.09
CA HIS A 65 10.55 -2.88 -11.20
C HIS A 65 10.42 -4.35 -11.56
N SER A 66 10.31 -4.63 -12.85
CA SER A 66 10.32 -5.96 -13.44
C SER A 66 11.27 -5.99 -14.64
N PRO A 67 11.65 -7.16 -15.15
CA PRO A 67 12.41 -7.26 -16.40
C PRO A 67 11.73 -6.58 -17.60
N ALA A 68 10.39 -6.46 -17.59
CA ALA A 68 9.61 -5.78 -18.63
C ALA A 68 9.57 -4.24 -18.46
N GLY A 69 10.17 -3.71 -17.40
CA GLY A 69 10.16 -2.30 -17.05
C GLY A 69 9.45 -2.00 -15.72
N GLN A 70 9.22 -0.72 -15.48
CA GLN A 70 8.49 -0.26 -14.30
C GLN A 70 6.99 -0.45 -14.49
N LEU A 71 6.34 -1.02 -13.48
CA LEU A 71 4.90 -1.25 -13.43
C LEU A 71 4.28 -0.39 -12.33
N SER A 72 3.12 0.21 -12.64
CA SER A 72 2.26 0.84 -11.63
C SER A 72 1.29 -0.18 -11.06
N VAL A 73 1.37 -0.44 -9.77
CA VAL A 73 0.55 -1.45 -9.08
C VAL A 73 -0.52 -0.77 -8.26
N LEU A 74 -1.77 -1.03 -8.62
CA LEU A 74 -2.97 -0.62 -7.87
C LEU A 74 -3.43 -1.82 -7.04
N SER A 75 -3.59 -1.63 -5.73
CA SER A 75 -3.96 -2.72 -4.81
C SER A 75 -5.15 -2.36 -3.96
N SER A 76 -5.97 -3.38 -3.69
CA SER A 76 -7.04 -3.38 -2.70
C SER A 76 -6.84 -4.57 -1.77
N ILE A 77 -6.69 -4.34 -0.48
CA ILE A 77 -6.59 -5.39 0.54
C ILE A 77 -7.68 -5.18 1.58
N VAL A 78 -8.47 -6.21 1.83
CA VAL A 78 -9.62 -6.17 2.74
C VAL A 78 -9.59 -7.32 3.73
N ASP A 79 -10.24 -7.10 4.87
CA ASP A 79 -10.71 -8.20 5.71
C ASP A 79 -11.73 -9.04 4.92
N ALA A 80 -11.46 -10.33 4.79
CA ALA A 80 -12.30 -11.26 4.05
C ALA A 80 -13.15 -12.16 4.97
N GLY A 81 -13.19 -11.87 6.28
CA GLY A 81 -13.87 -12.70 7.27
C GLY A 81 -13.10 -14.00 7.50
N ASN A 82 -13.79 -15.13 7.68
CA ASN A 82 -13.16 -16.42 7.95
C ASN A 82 -12.57 -17.06 6.69
N GLY A 83 -11.40 -17.67 6.86
CA GLY A 83 -10.77 -18.51 5.84
C GLY A 83 -11.39 -19.91 5.81
N TYR A 84 -10.90 -20.75 4.90
CA TYR A 84 -11.39 -22.12 4.74
C TYR A 84 -11.15 -23.01 5.97
N ASP A 85 -10.22 -22.64 6.84
CA ASP A 85 -9.85 -23.34 8.07
C ASP A 85 -10.42 -22.67 9.33
N GLY A 86 -11.30 -21.68 9.17
CA GLY A 86 -11.91 -20.93 10.28
C GLY A 86 -11.01 -19.86 10.90
N ARG A 87 -9.79 -19.63 10.41
CA ARG A 87 -8.91 -18.55 10.87
C ARG A 87 -9.20 -17.23 10.16
N SER A 88 -8.58 -16.15 10.64
CA SER A 88 -8.64 -14.83 10.01
C SER A 88 -8.20 -14.85 8.56
N ASN A 89 -9.02 -14.29 7.67
CA ASN A 89 -8.73 -14.15 6.25
C ASN A 89 -8.58 -12.69 5.84
N LYS A 90 -7.82 -12.51 4.78
CA LYS A 90 -7.70 -11.27 4.02
C LYS A 90 -7.82 -11.61 2.55
N LEU A 91 -8.24 -10.65 1.75
CA LEU A 91 -8.19 -10.76 0.30
C LEU A 91 -7.44 -9.56 -0.24
N ALA A 92 -6.35 -9.85 -0.94
CA ALA A 92 -5.59 -8.86 -1.68
C ALA A 92 -5.86 -9.05 -3.18
N HIS A 93 -6.24 -7.97 -3.83
CA HIS A 93 -6.45 -7.91 -5.28
C HIS A 93 -5.51 -6.83 -5.83
N HIS A 94 -4.62 -7.24 -6.73
CA HIS A 94 -3.61 -6.40 -7.34
C HIS A 94 -3.81 -6.29 -8.85
N LEU A 95 -3.63 -5.08 -9.39
CA LEU A 95 -3.58 -4.79 -10.82
C LEU A 95 -2.25 -4.10 -11.12
N ALA A 96 -1.38 -4.75 -11.90
CA ALA A 96 -0.11 -4.19 -12.35
C ALA A 96 -0.21 -3.72 -13.79
N LEU A 97 -0.08 -2.41 -13.99
CA LEU A 97 -0.17 -1.72 -15.27
C LEU A 97 1.23 -1.43 -15.80
N ASP A 98 1.49 -1.76 -17.06
CA ASP A 98 2.71 -1.33 -17.74
C ASP A 98 2.67 0.13 -18.21
N GLY A 99 3.78 0.61 -18.75
CA GLY A 99 3.91 1.99 -19.23
C GLY A 99 2.90 2.36 -20.31
N GLY A 100 2.46 1.41 -21.14
CA GLY A 100 1.43 1.63 -22.17
C GLY A 100 0.07 1.90 -21.53
N GLU A 101 -0.31 1.09 -20.54
CA GLU A 101 -1.56 1.26 -19.78
C GLU A 101 -1.59 2.54 -18.94
N VAL A 102 -0.45 2.92 -18.36
CA VAL A 102 -0.30 4.20 -17.66
C VAL A 102 -0.45 5.37 -18.63
N SER A 103 0.18 5.29 -19.81
CA SER A 103 0.11 6.34 -20.84
C SER A 103 -1.31 6.54 -21.37
N ALA A 104 -2.07 5.45 -21.55
CA ALA A 104 -3.48 5.50 -21.91
C ALA A 104 -4.36 6.20 -20.86
N ARG A 105 -3.86 6.37 -19.63
CA ARG A 105 -4.52 7.03 -18.49
C ARG A 105 -3.79 8.32 -18.08
N SER A 106 -3.15 8.99 -19.03
CA SER A 106 -2.37 10.22 -18.80
C SER A 106 -3.18 11.39 -18.24
N THR A 107 -4.48 11.46 -18.51
CA THR A 107 -5.40 12.46 -17.92
C THR A 107 -5.89 12.08 -16.53
N SER A 108 -5.64 10.85 -16.07
CA SER A 108 -6.09 10.32 -14.79
C SER A 108 -4.98 10.37 -13.73
N SER A 109 -5.24 9.76 -12.57
CA SER A 109 -4.27 9.55 -11.49
C SER A 109 -4.52 8.17 -10.85
N PRO A 110 -3.49 7.55 -10.24
CA PRO A 110 -3.67 6.26 -9.58
C PRO A 110 -4.75 6.29 -8.49
N ALA A 111 -4.89 7.38 -7.72
CA ALA A 111 -5.94 7.49 -6.71
C ALA A 111 -7.34 7.62 -7.33
N ALA A 112 -7.49 8.36 -8.44
CA ALA A 112 -8.77 8.47 -9.13
C ALA A 112 -9.22 7.11 -9.71
N VAL A 113 -8.28 6.34 -10.28
CA VAL A 113 -8.55 4.97 -10.77
C VAL A 113 -8.93 4.04 -9.61
N LEU A 114 -8.17 4.07 -8.50
CA LEU A 114 -8.47 3.26 -7.30
C LEU A 114 -9.83 3.59 -6.70
N ALA A 115 -10.19 4.88 -6.60
CA ALA A 115 -11.49 5.32 -6.10
C ALA A 115 -12.64 4.86 -7.01
N ALA A 116 -12.47 4.96 -8.33
CA ALA A 116 -13.46 4.51 -9.29
C ALA A 116 -13.63 2.97 -9.26
N LEU A 117 -12.53 2.22 -9.17
CA LEU A 117 -12.57 0.76 -9.03
C LEU A 117 -13.23 0.32 -7.74
N ASP A 118 -12.96 0.98 -6.62
CA ASP A 118 -13.60 0.63 -5.36
C ASP A 118 -15.11 0.84 -5.41
N ARG A 119 -15.55 2.05 -5.79
CA ARG A 119 -16.96 2.43 -5.83
C ARG A 119 -17.74 1.65 -6.89
N GLY A 120 -17.07 1.28 -7.99
CA GLY A 120 -17.66 0.48 -9.07
C GLY A 120 -17.58 -1.03 -8.85
N GLY A 121 -17.04 -1.52 -7.73
CA GLY A 121 -16.93 -2.96 -7.46
C GLY A 121 -15.88 -3.69 -8.33
N GLY A 122 -14.95 -2.96 -8.94
CA GLY A 122 -13.90 -3.54 -9.80
C GLY A 122 -12.84 -4.33 -9.01
N PHE A 123 -12.75 -4.14 -7.69
CA PHE A 123 -11.93 -4.98 -6.82
C PHE A 123 -12.78 -6.03 -6.11
N MET A 124 -12.32 -7.27 -6.17
CA MET A 124 -12.88 -8.36 -5.40
C MET A 124 -12.77 -8.06 -3.89
N ARG A 125 -13.84 -8.36 -3.15
CA ARG A 125 -13.86 -8.28 -1.67
C ARG A 125 -13.99 -9.64 -1.00
N ARG A 126 -14.48 -10.63 -1.74
CA ARG A 126 -14.56 -12.03 -1.35
C ARG A 126 -14.18 -12.89 -2.54
N TRP A 127 -13.70 -14.10 -2.26
CA TRP A 127 -13.41 -15.10 -3.27
C TRP A 127 -14.37 -16.27 -3.12
N SER A 128 -15.01 -16.64 -4.23
CA SER A 128 -15.82 -17.84 -4.34
C SER A 128 -15.46 -18.51 -5.67
N GLY A 129 -14.90 -19.71 -5.63
CA GLY A 129 -14.57 -20.46 -6.84
C GLY A 129 -13.26 -21.24 -6.74
N GLN A 130 -12.96 -21.97 -7.81
CA GLN A 130 -11.71 -22.71 -7.94
C GLN A 130 -10.57 -21.80 -8.38
N PRO A 131 -9.33 -22.04 -7.92
CA PRO A 131 -8.17 -21.32 -8.40
C PRO A 131 -8.05 -21.40 -9.92
N ARG A 132 -7.81 -20.27 -10.59
CA ARG A 132 -7.79 -20.21 -12.06
C ARG A 132 -6.85 -19.15 -12.63
N GLU A 133 -6.33 -19.43 -13.82
CA GLU A 133 -5.70 -18.41 -14.64
C GLU A 133 -6.71 -17.77 -15.59
N GLN A 134 -6.45 -16.54 -16.03
CA GLN A 134 -7.26 -15.84 -17.03
C GLN A 134 -6.40 -14.99 -17.96
N ASP A 135 -6.90 -14.68 -19.15
CA ASP A 135 -6.09 -14.01 -20.20
C ASP A 135 -5.91 -12.50 -19.98
N GLY A 136 -6.81 -11.86 -19.27
CA GLY A 136 -6.78 -10.42 -19.01
C GLY A 136 -7.40 -10.07 -17.65
N PRO A 137 -7.52 -8.77 -17.32
CA PRO A 137 -8.16 -8.37 -16.09
C PRO A 137 -9.68 -8.62 -16.15
N THR A 138 -10.27 -8.99 -15.01
CA THR A 138 -11.71 -9.21 -14.82
C THR A 138 -12.50 -7.95 -15.18
N HIS A 139 -11.96 -6.79 -14.81
CA HIS A 139 -12.51 -5.48 -15.13
C HIS A 139 -11.40 -4.59 -15.69
N ALA A 140 -11.67 -3.94 -16.83
CA ALA A 140 -10.77 -2.92 -17.35
C ALA A 140 -10.69 -1.74 -16.36
N PRO A 141 -9.49 -1.32 -15.91
CA PRO A 141 -9.38 -0.18 -15.02
C PRO A 141 -9.89 1.09 -15.70
N PRO A 142 -10.79 1.84 -15.06
CA PRO A 142 -11.35 3.05 -15.62
C PRO A 142 -10.25 4.12 -15.79
N ALA A 143 -10.56 5.15 -16.57
CA ALA A 143 -9.66 6.28 -16.81
C ALA A 143 -10.38 7.61 -16.49
N PRO A 144 -10.83 7.83 -15.23
CA PRO A 144 -11.53 9.06 -14.88
C PRO A 144 -10.60 10.26 -15.07
N SER A 145 -11.08 11.31 -15.73
CA SER A 145 -10.29 12.53 -15.87
C SER A 145 -10.05 13.19 -14.52
N CYS A 146 -8.83 13.63 -14.29
CA CYS A 146 -8.37 14.24 -13.05
C CYS A 146 -7.97 15.69 -13.36
N GLU A 147 -8.92 16.61 -13.30
CA GLU A 147 -8.66 18.04 -13.48
C GLU A 147 -8.48 18.71 -12.10
N PRO A 148 -7.50 19.62 -11.94
CA PRO A 148 -7.27 20.31 -10.69
C PRO A 148 -8.48 21.21 -10.37
N LYS A 149 -8.96 21.08 -9.14
CA LYS A 149 -10.05 21.85 -8.56
C LYS A 149 -9.68 22.18 -7.11
N ALA A 150 -10.44 23.07 -6.49
CA ALA A 150 -10.32 23.28 -5.05
C ALA A 150 -10.52 21.95 -4.31
N CYS A 151 -9.63 21.65 -3.36
CA CYS A 151 -9.62 20.40 -2.62
C CYS A 151 -10.63 20.45 -1.46
N SER A 152 -11.91 20.28 -1.81
CA SER A 152 -13.04 20.36 -0.90
C SER A 152 -13.05 19.27 0.16
N ALA A 153 -12.64 18.05 -0.18
CA ALA A 153 -12.55 16.94 0.75
C ALA A 153 -11.45 17.20 1.79
N TRP A 154 -10.33 17.81 1.38
CA TRP A 154 -9.29 18.27 2.30
C TRP A 154 -9.78 19.39 3.23
N ALA A 155 -10.50 20.39 2.73
CA ALA A 155 -11.09 21.43 3.58
C ALA A 155 -12.03 20.82 4.64
N ARG A 156 -12.87 19.86 4.25
CA ARG A 156 -13.79 19.17 5.16
C ARG A 156 -13.04 18.33 6.21
N ALA A 157 -12.03 17.57 5.79
CA ALA A 157 -11.29 16.66 6.65
C ALA A 157 -10.34 17.41 7.60
N ALA A 158 -9.53 18.32 7.08
CA ALA A 158 -8.43 18.97 7.81
C ALA A 158 -8.75 20.40 8.28
N GLY A 159 -9.85 21.00 7.83
CA GLY A 159 -10.21 22.41 8.08
C GLY A 159 -9.60 23.40 7.09
N ASP A 160 -8.60 22.99 6.30
CA ASP A 160 -7.98 23.81 5.25
C ASP A 160 -7.57 22.92 4.06
N ALA A 161 -8.02 23.30 2.86
CA ALA A 161 -7.65 22.62 1.61
C ALA A 161 -6.14 22.68 1.32
N GLY A 162 -5.43 23.67 1.88
CA GLY A 162 -4.00 23.89 1.69
C GLY A 162 -3.12 22.70 2.06
N TRP A 163 -3.58 21.82 2.95
CA TRP A 163 -2.90 20.56 3.26
C TRP A 163 -2.69 19.67 2.02
N ALA A 164 -3.61 19.69 1.04
CA ALA A 164 -3.43 18.96 -0.21
C ALA A 164 -2.20 19.47 -0.99
N GLY A 165 -2.06 20.79 -1.11
CA GLY A 165 -0.90 21.42 -1.75
C GLY A 165 0.40 21.10 -1.02
N PHE A 166 0.37 21.11 0.32
CA PHE A 166 1.51 20.75 1.16
C PHE A 166 2.02 19.33 0.89
N ILE A 167 1.13 18.33 0.90
CA ILE A 167 1.56 16.94 0.66
C ILE A 167 2.05 16.72 -0.77
N VAL A 168 1.53 17.49 -1.75
CA VAL A 168 1.97 17.47 -3.14
C VAL A 168 3.39 18.01 -3.27
N GLU A 169 3.69 19.16 -2.66
CA GLU A 169 5.04 19.73 -2.69
C GLU A 169 6.09 18.77 -2.14
N ARG A 170 5.75 18.10 -1.04
CA ARG A 170 6.62 17.09 -0.43
C ARG A 170 6.80 15.89 -1.34
N ALA A 171 5.73 15.37 -1.94
CA ALA A 171 5.80 14.25 -2.88
C ALA A 171 6.68 14.57 -4.10
N LEU A 172 6.57 15.79 -4.65
CA LEU A 172 7.41 16.26 -5.76
C LEU A 172 8.89 16.35 -5.38
N ARG A 173 9.20 16.60 -4.11
CA ARG A 173 10.56 16.55 -3.53
C ARG A 173 10.96 15.15 -3.06
N ARG A 174 10.15 14.12 -3.34
CA ARG A 174 10.33 12.73 -2.88
C ARG A 174 10.42 12.60 -1.36
N GLN A 175 9.72 13.46 -0.63
CA GLN A 175 9.66 13.45 0.83
C GLN A 175 8.37 12.78 1.30
N GLN A 176 8.52 11.81 2.21
CA GLN A 176 7.38 11.11 2.79
C GLN A 176 6.56 12.04 3.69
N THR A 177 5.26 11.77 3.72
CA THR A 177 4.28 12.43 4.58
C THR A 177 3.31 11.40 5.13
N TRP A 178 3.10 11.42 6.45
CA TRP A 178 2.10 10.61 7.12
C TRP A 178 0.79 11.39 7.25
N ILE A 179 -0.32 10.69 7.10
CA ILE A 179 -1.66 11.23 7.25
C ILE A 179 -2.38 10.36 8.29
N VAL A 180 -2.60 10.93 9.47
CA VAL A 180 -3.36 10.28 10.55
C VAL A 180 -4.81 10.70 10.38
N ALA A 181 -5.68 9.73 10.11
CA ALA A 181 -7.08 9.96 9.77
C ALA A 181 -8.02 9.32 10.80
N PRO A 182 -9.18 9.93 11.08
CA PRO A 182 -10.24 9.24 11.81
C PRO A 182 -10.75 8.03 11.00
N PRO A 183 -11.33 6.99 11.64
CA PRO A 183 -11.71 5.75 10.98
C PRO A 183 -12.61 5.89 9.75
N ASP A 184 -13.50 6.88 9.74
CA ASP A 184 -14.50 7.09 8.67
C ASP A 184 -14.01 8.02 7.55
N CYS A 185 -12.73 8.41 7.56
CA CYS A 185 -12.18 9.29 6.53
C CYS A 185 -11.91 8.55 5.22
N ASP A 186 -12.50 9.02 4.13
CA ASP A 186 -12.17 8.56 2.78
C ASP A 186 -10.82 9.15 2.33
N LEU A 187 -9.72 8.51 2.75
CA LEU A 187 -8.37 8.92 2.35
C LEU A 187 -8.12 8.81 0.85
N ILE A 188 -8.82 7.92 0.13
CA ILE A 188 -8.60 7.81 -1.32
C ILE A 188 -9.19 9.02 -2.06
N GLU A 189 -10.30 9.59 -1.56
CA GLU A 189 -10.83 10.87 -2.04
C GLU A 189 -9.82 12.00 -1.83
N LEU A 190 -9.20 12.08 -0.64
CA LEU A 190 -8.16 13.08 -0.34
C LEU A 190 -6.96 12.95 -1.29
N PHE A 191 -6.46 11.73 -1.51
CA PHE A 191 -5.35 11.51 -2.43
C PHE A 191 -5.72 11.81 -3.88
N ALA A 192 -6.96 11.55 -4.30
CA ALA A 192 -7.44 11.90 -5.63
C ALA A 192 -7.45 13.42 -5.85
N GLU A 193 -7.98 14.20 -4.91
CA GLU A 193 -7.95 15.67 -4.98
C GLU A 193 -6.52 16.20 -5.02
N ALA A 194 -5.62 15.67 -4.18
CA ALA A 194 -4.22 16.11 -4.14
C ALA A 194 -3.48 15.77 -5.45
N LEU A 195 -3.65 14.57 -6.00
CA LEU A 195 -3.03 14.19 -7.27
C LEU A 195 -3.55 15.00 -8.46
N ALA A 196 -4.74 15.59 -8.38
CA ALA A 196 -5.24 16.49 -9.41
C ALA A 196 -4.34 17.72 -9.58
N LEU A 197 -3.70 18.18 -8.50
CA LEU A 197 -2.75 19.31 -8.49
C LEU A 197 -1.37 18.97 -9.09
N VAL A 198 -1.02 17.69 -9.15
CA VAL A 198 0.25 17.20 -9.71
C VAL A 198 0.21 17.28 -11.24
N PRO A 199 1.30 17.71 -11.92
CA PRO A 199 1.37 17.68 -13.38
C PRO A 199 1.02 16.29 -13.93
N PRO A 200 0.21 16.19 -15.01
CA PRO A 200 -0.27 14.90 -15.52
C PRO A 200 0.82 13.82 -15.69
N ALA A 201 1.98 14.20 -16.25
CA ALA A 201 3.11 13.31 -16.47
C ALA A 201 3.75 12.74 -15.18
N GLN A 202 3.50 13.34 -14.02
CA GLN A 202 4.11 12.96 -12.74
C GLN A 202 3.13 12.27 -11.78
N ARG A 203 1.82 12.27 -12.08
CA ARG A 203 0.76 11.73 -11.20
C ARG A 203 0.99 10.27 -10.84
N TRP A 204 1.33 9.46 -11.85
CA TRP A 204 1.62 8.04 -11.69
C TRP A 204 3.00 7.78 -11.07
N GLY A 205 3.82 8.80 -10.83
CA GLY A 205 5.06 8.69 -10.07
C GLY A 205 4.88 8.82 -8.55
N VAL A 206 3.69 9.25 -8.09
CA VAL A 206 3.37 9.45 -6.68
C VAL A 206 2.76 8.18 -6.08
N THR A 207 3.47 7.56 -5.15
CA THR A 207 3.05 6.32 -4.48
C THR A 207 2.41 6.61 -3.13
N PHE A 208 1.44 5.78 -2.75
CA PHE A 208 0.70 5.95 -1.50
C PHE A 208 0.07 4.65 -0.99
N THR A 209 -0.28 4.65 0.29
CA THR A 209 -1.21 3.69 0.88
C THR A 209 -2.18 4.43 1.79
N THR A 210 -3.45 4.03 1.78
CA THR A 210 -4.48 4.58 2.70
C THR A 210 -4.35 4.03 4.11
N TYR A 211 -3.67 2.90 4.29
CA TYR A 211 -3.34 2.36 5.61
C TYR A 211 -2.00 1.64 5.54
N ALA A 212 -1.00 2.16 6.27
CA ALA A 212 0.33 1.59 6.33
C ALA A 212 0.36 0.37 7.24
N VAL A 213 0.92 -0.73 6.73
CA VAL A 213 1.26 -1.92 7.52
C VAL A 213 2.78 -2.04 7.49
N GLY A 214 3.42 -1.86 8.65
CA GLY A 214 4.88 -1.80 8.73
C GLY A 214 5.43 -0.46 8.19
N GLN A 215 6.48 -0.52 7.37
CA GLN A 215 7.15 0.67 6.82
C GLN A 215 7.24 0.58 5.29
N PRO A 216 6.12 0.80 4.57
CA PRO A 216 6.14 0.79 3.11
C PRO A 216 6.94 1.99 2.58
N ASP A 217 7.74 1.76 1.55
CA ASP A 217 8.46 2.83 0.86
C ASP A 217 7.54 3.55 -0.15
N VAL A 218 6.64 4.39 0.38
CA VAL A 218 5.71 5.20 -0.40
C VAL A 218 5.71 6.65 0.07
N LEU A 219 5.30 7.59 -0.79
CA LEU A 219 5.37 9.01 -0.47
C LEU A 219 4.28 9.46 0.50
N TRP A 220 3.07 8.90 0.38
CA TRP A 220 1.97 9.21 1.31
C TRP A 220 1.55 7.97 2.08
N LEU A 221 1.65 8.06 3.40
CA LEU A 221 1.34 6.97 4.33
C LEU A 221 0.10 7.35 5.14
N GLY A 222 -1.04 6.78 4.77
CA GLY A 222 -2.25 6.85 5.59
C GLY A 222 -2.16 5.93 6.79
N THR A 223 -2.77 6.33 7.90
CA THR A 223 -2.98 5.48 9.07
C THR A 223 -4.22 5.95 9.82
N MET A 224 -4.75 5.07 10.66
CA MET A 224 -5.94 5.35 11.47
C MET A 224 -5.53 5.91 12.83
N ASP A 225 -6.32 6.82 13.38
CA ASP A 225 -6.16 7.27 14.77
C ASP A 225 -6.12 6.08 15.74
N GLY A 226 -5.27 6.18 16.76
CA GLY A 226 -5.05 5.13 17.75
C GLY A 226 -4.26 3.90 17.25
N ALA A 227 -3.97 3.78 15.94
CA ALA A 227 -3.14 2.68 15.44
C ALA A 227 -1.67 2.83 15.90
N PRO A 228 -0.93 1.71 16.08
CA PRO A 228 0.49 1.76 16.45
C PRO A 228 1.35 2.60 15.50
N GLU A 229 1.06 2.58 14.20
CA GLU A 229 1.75 3.37 13.20
C GLU A 229 1.51 4.87 13.38
N ALA A 230 0.31 5.29 13.78
CA ALA A 230 0.02 6.69 14.06
C ALA A 230 0.88 7.21 15.22
N GLN A 231 1.00 6.44 16.30
CA GLN A 231 1.86 6.78 17.43
C GLN A 231 3.34 6.83 17.03
N ALA A 232 3.79 5.85 16.25
CA ALA A 232 5.16 5.82 15.75
C ALA A 232 5.47 6.99 14.81
N ALA A 233 4.53 7.42 13.97
CA ALA A 233 4.70 8.57 13.08
C ALA A 233 4.74 9.89 13.86
N LEU A 234 3.84 10.08 14.82
CA LEU A 234 3.78 11.29 15.67
C LEU A 234 5.05 11.48 16.52
N GLY A 235 5.72 10.40 16.90
CA GLY A 235 6.98 10.44 17.65
C GLY A 235 8.22 10.79 16.81
N GLN A 236 8.13 10.86 15.48
CA GLN A 236 9.27 11.10 14.60
C GLN A 236 9.43 12.58 14.23
N THR A 237 10.56 13.18 14.58
CA THR A 237 10.85 14.59 14.30
C THR A 237 11.22 14.89 12.84
N ARG A 238 11.63 13.88 12.08
CA ARG A 238 12.09 14.04 10.67
C ARG A 238 11.00 13.80 9.63
N VAL A 239 9.79 13.45 10.07
CA VAL A 239 8.70 13.04 9.20
C VAL A 239 7.57 14.04 9.34
N ALA A 240 7.04 14.53 8.22
CA ALA A 240 5.86 15.39 8.26
C ALA A 240 4.64 14.53 8.54
N VAL A 241 3.84 14.97 9.51
CA VAL A 241 2.57 14.33 9.87
C VAL A 241 1.45 15.34 9.69
N VAL A 242 0.42 14.95 8.95
CA VAL A 242 -0.84 15.66 8.83
C VAL A 242 -1.87 14.92 9.69
N ASP A 243 -2.22 15.51 10.83
CA ASP A 243 -3.17 14.93 11.78
C ASP A 243 -4.58 15.47 11.51
N LEU A 244 -5.40 14.69 10.81
CA LEU A 244 -6.78 15.05 10.46
C LEU A 244 -7.74 14.96 11.67
N VAL A 245 -7.31 14.33 12.76
CA VAL A 245 -8.11 14.21 13.99
C VAL A 245 -8.04 15.52 14.77
N ARG A 246 -6.82 16.04 14.93
CA ARG A 246 -6.57 17.29 15.68
C ARG A 246 -6.80 18.54 14.83
N LYS A 247 -6.81 18.41 13.50
CA LYS A 247 -7.01 19.51 12.53
C LYS A 247 -6.14 20.74 12.86
N PRO A 248 -4.81 20.59 12.85
CA PRO A 248 -3.92 21.69 13.19
C PRO A 248 -4.11 22.86 12.22
N ALA A 249 -4.03 24.07 12.76
CA ALA A 249 -4.06 25.28 11.95
C ALA A 249 -2.93 25.27 10.91
N PHE A 250 -3.26 25.60 9.67
CA PHE A 250 -2.32 25.57 8.56
C PHE A 250 -2.06 26.99 8.04
N THR A 251 -0.82 27.45 8.18
CA THR A 251 -0.44 28.85 7.89
C THR A 251 0.49 29.00 6.70
N ALA A 252 1.01 27.90 6.15
CA ALA A 252 1.88 27.97 4.98
C ALA A 252 1.09 28.46 3.74
N SER A 253 1.82 29.08 2.81
CA SER A 253 1.31 29.52 1.51
C SER A 253 2.32 29.20 0.43
N SER A 254 1.80 28.78 -0.73
CA SER A 254 2.56 28.48 -1.93
C SER A 254 1.60 28.38 -3.11
N VAL A 255 2.11 28.32 -4.34
CA VAL A 255 1.25 28.17 -5.52
C VAL A 255 0.38 26.92 -5.44
N LEU A 256 0.92 25.79 -4.96
CA LEU A 256 0.17 24.54 -4.84
C LEU A 256 -0.83 24.57 -3.68
N VAL A 257 -0.46 25.19 -2.56
CA VAL A 257 -1.35 25.39 -1.41
C VAL A 257 -2.52 26.31 -1.79
N ASP A 258 -2.25 27.41 -2.50
CA ASP A 258 -3.27 28.35 -2.93
C ASP A 258 -4.15 27.76 -4.04
N ALA A 259 -3.59 26.91 -4.92
CA ALA A 259 -4.37 26.17 -5.91
C ALA A 259 -5.30 25.15 -5.24
N ALA A 260 -4.82 24.45 -4.20
CA ALA A 260 -5.66 23.56 -3.40
C ALA A 260 -6.82 24.31 -2.75
N ARG A 261 -6.60 25.54 -2.30
CA ARG A 261 -7.64 26.44 -1.76
C ARG A 261 -8.54 27.07 -2.84
N GLY A 262 -8.26 26.85 -4.13
CA GLY A 262 -8.96 27.48 -5.25
C GLY A 262 -8.65 28.97 -5.43
N LYS A 263 -7.59 29.49 -4.80
CA LYS A 263 -7.16 30.90 -4.87
C LYS A 263 -6.21 31.18 -6.04
N SER A 264 -5.61 30.15 -6.62
CA SER A 264 -4.73 30.24 -7.79
C SER A 264 -4.91 29.03 -8.71
N GLN A 265 -4.31 29.08 -9.89
CA GLN A 265 -4.19 27.91 -10.76
C GLN A 265 -2.81 27.31 -10.63
N VAL A 266 -2.72 25.99 -10.82
CA VAL A 266 -1.43 25.29 -10.90
C VAL A 266 -0.64 25.75 -12.12
N SER A 267 0.67 25.91 -11.98
CA SER A 267 1.54 26.53 -12.98
C SER A 267 1.55 25.81 -14.34
N TRP A 268 1.31 24.50 -14.35
CA TRP A 268 1.27 23.70 -15.57
C TRP A 268 -0.05 23.83 -16.35
N LEU A 269 -1.11 24.39 -15.75
CA LEU A 269 -2.32 24.79 -16.49
C LEU A 269 -2.14 26.14 -17.20
N ALA A 270 -1.31 27.02 -16.65
CA ALA A 270 -1.07 28.36 -17.19
C ALA A 270 -0.12 28.37 -18.40
N GLN A 271 0.47 27.23 -18.78
CA GLN A 271 1.26 27.15 -20.00
C GLN A 271 0.32 27.28 -21.21
N PRO A 272 0.51 28.28 -22.10
CA PRO A 272 -0.29 28.38 -23.31
C PRO A 272 -0.11 27.10 -24.11
N ARG A 273 -1.23 26.49 -24.54
CA ARG A 273 -1.19 25.53 -25.63
C ARG A 273 -0.52 26.26 -26.80
N ALA A 274 0.74 25.92 -27.09
CA ALA A 274 1.40 26.43 -28.27
C ALA A 274 0.48 26.14 -29.46
N ASN A 275 -0.04 27.20 -30.07
CA ASN A 275 -1.07 27.15 -31.08
C ASN A 275 -0.67 26.19 -32.20
N GLY A 276 -1.62 25.33 -32.57
CA GLY A 276 -1.58 24.65 -33.85
C GLY A 276 -1.61 25.68 -34.97
N ALA A 277 -0.47 25.86 -35.63
CA ALA A 277 -0.40 26.34 -36.99
C ALA A 277 0.38 25.25 -37.74
N GLY A 278 -0.33 24.57 -38.64
CA GLY A 278 0.18 23.42 -39.36
C GLY A 278 1.33 23.77 -40.30
N THR A 279 2.26 22.82 -40.42
CA THR A 279 2.78 22.43 -41.72
C THR A 279 2.85 20.92 -41.74
N ASP A 280 2.05 20.32 -42.61
CA ASP A 280 2.26 18.96 -43.09
C ASP A 280 3.69 18.79 -43.57
N ARG A 281 4.43 17.88 -42.94
CA ARG A 281 5.56 17.19 -43.56
C ARG A 281 5.78 15.86 -42.82
N PRO A 282 5.84 14.71 -43.51
CA PRO A 282 6.00 13.43 -42.85
C PRO A 282 7.47 13.30 -42.43
N GLU A 283 7.79 13.73 -41.21
CA GLU A 283 9.13 13.57 -40.66
C GLU A 283 9.26 12.19 -40.05
N ARG A 284 9.98 11.34 -40.80
CA ARG A 284 10.41 10.00 -40.42
C ARG A 284 10.85 9.95 -38.96
N ALA A 285 10.33 8.94 -38.26
CA ALA A 285 10.80 8.51 -36.95
C ALA A 285 12.33 8.53 -36.86
N ARG A 286 12.87 9.58 -36.24
CA ARG A 286 14.23 9.55 -35.72
C ARG A 286 14.21 8.65 -34.49
N GLN A 287 14.45 7.36 -34.74
CA GLN A 287 15.25 6.53 -33.83
C GLN A 287 16.43 7.38 -33.35
N ARG A 288 16.33 7.92 -32.14
CA ARG A 288 17.50 8.38 -31.39
C ARG A 288 18.35 7.13 -31.18
N SER A 289 19.31 6.89 -32.06
CA SER A 289 20.30 5.85 -31.88
C SER A 289 21.11 6.19 -30.62
N TRP A 290 21.18 5.27 -29.66
CA TRP A 290 21.94 5.42 -28.42
C TRP A 290 23.47 5.33 -28.64
N ARG A 291 23.93 5.25 -29.89
CA ARG A 291 25.34 5.08 -30.26
C ARG A 291 26.29 6.19 -29.78
N PRO A 292 25.94 7.50 -29.72
CA PRO A 292 26.88 8.50 -29.22
C PRO A 292 27.03 8.48 -27.69
N VAL A 293 26.02 8.01 -26.94
CA VAL A 293 26.09 7.89 -25.48
C VAL A 293 26.97 6.71 -25.07
N ILE A 294 26.88 5.59 -25.80
CA ILE A 294 27.74 4.41 -25.55
C ILE A 294 29.21 4.73 -25.88
N LEU A 295 29.49 5.48 -26.96
CA LEU A 295 30.87 5.87 -27.28
C LEU A 295 31.50 6.77 -26.22
N ALA A 296 30.72 7.70 -25.65
CA ALA A 296 31.21 8.61 -24.60
C ALA A 296 31.51 7.85 -23.28
N VAL A 297 30.69 6.87 -22.92
CA VAL A 297 30.92 6.04 -21.71
C VAL A 297 32.13 5.13 -21.89
N VAL A 298 32.31 4.50 -23.06
CA VAL A 298 33.48 3.64 -23.35
C VAL A 298 34.78 4.44 -23.37
N ALA A 299 34.77 5.65 -23.93
CA ALA A 299 35.95 6.53 -23.92
C ALA A 299 36.35 6.95 -22.49
N THR A 300 35.37 7.24 -21.63
CA THR A 300 35.65 7.67 -20.25
C THR A 300 36.21 6.53 -19.40
N VAL A 301 35.68 5.32 -19.53
CA VAL A 301 36.20 4.13 -18.81
C VAL A 301 37.59 3.75 -19.32
N GLY A 302 37.85 3.86 -20.63
CA GLY A 302 39.17 3.61 -21.21
C GLY A 302 40.24 4.57 -20.69
N ILE A 303 39.93 5.87 -20.58
CA ILE A 303 40.87 6.87 -20.07
C ILE A 303 41.22 6.62 -18.59
N VAL A 304 40.22 6.28 -17.76
CA VAL A 304 40.46 5.96 -16.33
C VAL A 304 41.33 4.71 -16.18
N ALA A 305 41.12 3.68 -17.00
CA ALA A 305 41.93 2.46 -16.98
C ALA A 305 43.39 2.72 -17.40
N VAL A 306 43.61 3.57 -18.41
CA VAL A 306 44.98 3.94 -18.85
C VAL A 306 45.71 4.76 -17.78
N ILE A 307 45.02 5.70 -17.11
CA ILE A 307 45.62 6.49 -16.02
C ILE A 307 45.96 5.59 -14.82
N ALA A 308 45.07 4.67 -14.44
CA ALA A 308 45.33 3.73 -13.36
C ALA A 308 46.52 2.80 -13.67
N LEU A 309 46.63 2.33 -14.91
CA LEU A 309 47.76 1.50 -15.36
C LEU A 309 49.08 2.28 -15.38
N ALA A 310 49.06 3.54 -15.84
CA ALA A 310 50.24 4.41 -15.82
C ALA A 310 50.73 4.68 -14.39
N LEU A 311 49.82 4.92 -13.44
CA LEU A 311 50.17 5.11 -12.03
C LEU A 311 50.75 3.84 -11.40
N PHE A 312 50.23 2.66 -11.76
CA PHE A 312 50.70 1.39 -11.22
C PHE A 312 52.08 0.97 -11.76
N VAL A 313 52.42 1.35 -13.00
CA VAL A 313 53.72 1.03 -13.61
C VAL A 313 54.81 2.04 -13.22
N VAL A 314 54.46 3.31 -12.99
CA VAL A 314 55.45 4.36 -12.68
C VAL A 314 55.74 4.47 -11.18
N ALA A 315 54.78 4.16 -10.29
CA ALA A 315 54.97 4.28 -8.85
C ALA A 315 56.11 3.45 -8.23
N PRO A 316 56.47 2.24 -8.71
CA PRO A 316 57.56 1.47 -8.12
C PRO A 316 58.96 2.01 -8.42
N GLN A 317 59.12 2.96 -9.36
CA GLN A 317 60.43 3.50 -9.76
C GLN A 317 60.86 4.72 -8.93
N LEU A 318 60.02 5.21 -8.01
CA LEU A 318 60.30 6.38 -7.17
C LEU A 318 60.55 6.05 -5.69
N MET A 319 60.52 4.77 -5.30
CA MET A 319 60.87 4.34 -3.94
C MET A 319 61.92 3.23 -3.99
N GLY A 320 63.19 3.63 -4.13
CA GLY A 320 64.33 2.75 -3.98
C GLY A 320 65.60 3.54 -3.75
N SER A 321 65.89 3.93 -2.50
CA SER A 321 67.26 4.17 -2.04
C SER A 321 67.34 4.29 -0.51
N GLY A 322 68.24 3.51 0.09
CA GLY A 322 68.71 3.63 1.48
C GLY A 322 68.00 2.69 2.46
N GLY A 323 68.65 1.78 3.17
CA GLY A 323 70.08 1.55 3.37
C GLY A 323 70.27 0.49 4.45
N ASP A 324 71.48 -0.05 4.46
CA ASP A 324 72.03 -1.14 5.28
C ASP A 324 71.77 -1.08 6.80
N GLY A 325 71.88 -2.24 7.46
CA GLY A 325 72.20 -2.25 8.89
C GLY A 325 72.01 -3.58 9.62
N ARG A 326 73.12 -4.26 9.91
CA ARG A 326 73.25 -5.51 10.69
C ARG A 326 72.66 -5.48 12.12
N PRO A 327 72.48 -6.66 12.75
CA PRO A 327 71.84 -6.81 14.06
C PRO A 327 72.86 -6.73 15.21
N LEU A 328 72.47 -6.12 16.34
CA LEU A 328 73.18 -6.23 17.61
C LEU A 328 72.22 -6.40 18.80
N ARG A 329 72.63 -7.33 19.66
CA ARG A 329 72.13 -7.71 20.98
C ARG A 329 72.01 -6.52 21.95
N SER A 330 71.08 -6.54 22.90
CA SER A 330 71.32 -7.04 24.29
C SER A 330 70.33 -6.52 25.34
N ASN A 331 69.79 -7.49 26.10
CA ASN A 331 69.58 -7.58 27.55
C ASN A 331 68.82 -6.56 28.43
N SER A 332 68.12 -7.20 29.39
CA SER A 332 67.74 -6.83 30.76
C SER A 332 66.42 -6.06 30.90
N ARG A 333 65.49 -6.38 31.81
CA ARG A 333 65.40 -7.30 32.97
C ARG A 333 63.90 -7.49 33.27
N GLY A 334 63.48 -8.69 33.70
CA GLY A 334 62.15 -8.96 34.30
C GLY A 334 62.04 -8.40 35.73
N PRO A 335 61.23 -8.97 36.65
CA PRO A 335 60.33 -10.15 36.58
C PRO A 335 58.89 -9.81 37.06
N GLY A 336 57.92 -10.69 37.25
CA GLY A 336 57.86 -12.16 37.30
C GLY A 336 56.39 -12.59 37.26
N SER A 337 56.12 -13.74 36.63
CA SER A 337 55.73 -15.02 37.28
C SER A 337 54.21 -15.14 37.44
N SER A 338 53.54 -16.25 37.17
CA SER A 338 53.90 -17.58 36.68
C SER A 338 52.59 -18.38 36.72
N GLY A 339 52.37 -19.29 35.79
CA GLY A 339 51.23 -20.22 35.86
C GLY A 339 50.95 -20.96 34.57
N ASP A 340 51.86 -21.88 34.22
CA ASP A 340 51.81 -22.88 33.15
C ASP A 340 50.46 -23.63 33.06
N ALA A 341 49.91 -23.84 31.85
CA ALA A 341 50.06 -25.04 30.99
C ALA A 341 49.53 -26.33 31.68
N GLN A 342 48.77 -27.23 31.06
CA GLN A 342 49.02 -27.87 29.76
C GLN A 342 47.80 -28.73 29.39
N LYS A 343 47.43 -28.76 28.09
CA LYS A 343 46.58 -29.80 27.46
C LYS A 343 47.36 -31.13 27.39
N PRO A 344 46.69 -32.28 27.27
CA PRO A 344 46.57 -32.87 25.92
C PRO A 344 45.25 -33.60 25.60
N LYS A 345 45.00 -33.73 24.30
CA LYS A 345 43.96 -34.54 23.64
C LYS A 345 44.19 -36.04 23.88
N LYS A 346 43.12 -36.84 23.91
CA LYS A 346 43.10 -38.19 23.28
C LYS A 346 41.68 -38.66 22.95
N THR A 347 41.57 -39.15 21.73
CA THR A 347 40.47 -39.83 21.05
C THR A 347 40.30 -41.26 21.58
N VAL A 348 39.07 -41.75 21.81
CA VAL A 348 38.72 -43.16 21.66
C VAL A 348 37.28 -43.29 21.16
N ARG A 349 37.12 -44.15 20.16
CA ARG A 349 35.91 -44.62 19.49
C ARG A 349 35.61 -46.01 20.05
N THR A 350 34.38 -46.32 20.46
CA THR A 350 33.88 -47.70 20.49
C THR A 350 32.36 -47.70 20.31
N GLU A 351 31.92 -48.79 19.72
CA GLU A 351 30.69 -49.03 18.98
C GLU A 351 29.99 -50.25 19.64
N VAL A 352 28.72 -50.47 19.28
CA VAL A 352 28.00 -51.77 19.25
C VAL A 352 27.18 -52.24 20.49
N ALA A 353 25.89 -52.48 20.17
CA ALA A 353 24.90 -53.46 20.68
C ALA A 353 24.48 -53.43 22.16
N GLY A 354 23.25 -53.75 22.55
CA GLY A 354 22.08 -54.30 21.85
C GLY A 354 21.07 -54.81 22.90
N GLU A 355 19.88 -55.19 22.42
CA GLU A 355 18.85 -56.01 23.10
C GLU A 355 17.96 -55.33 24.17
N ARG A 356 16.67 -55.12 23.89
CA ARG A 356 15.47 -56.02 23.89
C ARG A 356 14.79 -56.11 25.26
N GLY A 357 13.49 -55.76 25.26
CA GLY A 357 12.48 -56.45 26.07
C GLY A 357 11.68 -55.60 27.06
N GLY A 358 10.36 -55.60 26.93
CA GLY A 358 9.42 -55.36 28.04
C GLY A 358 8.24 -54.45 27.67
N GLY A 359 7.01 -54.96 27.73
CA GLY A 359 5.79 -54.27 27.30
C GLY A 359 5.13 -53.34 28.33
N VAL A 360 4.35 -52.37 27.80
CA VAL A 360 2.92 -52.00 28.05
C VAL A 360 2.41 -52.03 29.52
N PRO A 361 1.60 -51.07 30.05
CA PRO A 361 0.53 -50.27 29.38
C PRO A 361 0.49 -48.75 29.68
N PRO A 362 -0.47 -48.01 29.04
CA PRO A 362 -0.61 -46.56 29.17
C PRO A 362 -1.56 -46.16 30.32
N THR A 363 -1.31 -44.99 30.93
CA THR A 363 -2.19 -44.41 31.95
C THR A 363 -2.57 -42.96 31.60
N ALA A 364 -3.89 -42.79 31.47
CA ALA A 364 -4.71 -41.62 31.78
C ALA A 364 -4.45 -40.25 31.11
N VAL A 365 -5.39 -39.94 30.22
CA VAL A 365 -5.92 -38.61 29.88
C VAL A 365 -6.52 -37.94 31.14
N PRO A 366 -6.34 -36.63 31.36
CA PRO A 366 -7.25 -35.87 32.21
C PRO A 366 -8.36 -35.23 31.37
N THR A 367 -9.57 -35.76 31.58
CA THR A 367 -10.86 -35.14 31.26
C THR A 367 -11.06 -33.91 32.14
N PHE A 368 -11.31 -32.74 31.56
CA PHE A 368 -11.89 -31.59 32.27
C PHE A 368 -13.29 -31.31 31.72
N ALA A 369 -14.28 -31.43 32.59
CA ALA A 369 -15.65 -30.95 32.43
C ALA A 369 -16.16 -30.55 33.84
N PRO A 370 -17.29 -29.82 33.96
CA PRO A 370 -17.32 -28.39 34.22
C PRO A 370 -17.76 -28.07 35.65
N GLU A 371 -17.22 -26.99 36.24
CA GLU A 371 -17.73 -26.46 37.50
C GLU A 371 -18.90 -25.51 37.28
N THR A 372 -19.93 -25.72 38.10
CA THR A 372 -21.19 -25.01 38.19
C THR A 372 -21.11 -23.94 39.28
N SER A 373 -21.58 -22.74 38.95
CA SER A 373 -22.49 -21.89 39.73
C SER A 373 -22.21 -21.60 41.22
N ARG A 374 -21.73 -20.39 41.51
CA ARG A 374 -22.16 -19.51 42.64
C ARG A 374 -22.07 -18.06 42.14
N SER A 375 -23.13 -17.35 41.76
CA SER A 375 -24.25 -16.82 42.55
C SER A 375 -23.80 -16.15 43.85
N LEU A 376 -23.56 -14.84 43.79
CA LEU A 376 -23.63 -13.93 44.94
C LEU A 376 -24.20 -12.59 44.48
N ASP A 377 -25.40 -12.33 45.00
CA ASP A 377 -26.19 -11.11 44.98
C ASP A 377 -25.37 -9.85 45.29
N ARG A 378 -25.56 -8.81 44.47
CA ARG A 378 -25.46 -7.41 44.93
C ARG A 378 -26.69 -6.66 44.47
N ARG A 379 -27.63 -6.48 45.40
CA ARG A 379 -28.70 -5.48 45.30
C ARG A 379 -28.12 -4.07 45.48
N PRO A 380 -28.66 -3.05 44.76
CA PRO A 380 -28.25 -1.66 44.90
C PRO A 380 -28.99 -0.96 46.05
N GLN A 381 -28.31 -0.06 46.76
CA GLN A 381 -28.94 0.87 47.69
C GLN A 381 -29.47 2.11 46.93
N VAL A 382 -30.71 2.44 47.25
CA VAL A 382 -31.47 3.65 46.90
C VAL A 382 -31.44 4.59 48.10
N VAL A 383 -31.03 5.86 47.93
CA VAL A 383 -31.53 7.13 48.50
C VAL A 383 -30.72 8.25 47.80
N GLY A 384 -31.24 9.36 47.27
CA GLY A 384 -32.55 9.99 47.39
C GLY A 384 -32.75 11.11 46.35
N ARG A 385 -33.99 11.57 46.31
CA ARG A 385 -34.63 12.51 45.37
C ARG A 385 -34.07 13.94 45.43
N SER A 386 -34.14 14.64 44.30
CA SER A 386 -34.41 16.08 44.22
C SER A 386 -35.15 16.34 42.91
N ASP A 387 -36.33 16.94 43.02
CA ASP A 387 -37.33 17.17 41.97
C ASP A 387 -36.88 18.20 40.90
N PRO A 388 -37.43 18.15 39.66
CA PRO A 388 -37.19 19.15 38.62
C PRO A 388 -38.22 20.29 38.66
N PRO A 389 -37.86 21.53 38.25
CA PRO A 389 -38.85 22.58 38.05
C PRO A 389 -39.41 22.57 36.62
N SER A 390 -40.72 22.31 36.57
CA SER A 390 -41.78 23.02 35.83
C SER A 390 -41.43 23.80 34.56
N GLU A 391 -42.06 23.38 33.45
CA GLU A 391 -42.34 24.20 32.25
C GLU A 391 -43.08 25.50 32.58
N PRO A 392 -43.03 26.47 31.65
CA PRO A 392 -44.31 26.90 31.08
C PRO A 392 -44.29 27.01 29.54
N SER A 393 -45.33 26.43 28.93
CA SER A 393 -45.83 26.80 27.59
C SER A 393 -46.21 28.30 27.54
N PRO A 394 -46.21 28.92 26.35
CA PRO A 394 -47.51 29.31 25.82
C PRO A 394 -47.68 29.26 24.29
N ARG A 395 -48.96 28.99 23.95
CA ARG A 395 -49.77 29.53 22.85
C ARG A 395 -49.54 29.10 21.40
N ALA A 396 -50.58 28.41 20.95
CA ALA A 396 -51.03 28.19 19.59
C ALA A 396 -51.28 29.48 18.80
N THR A 397 -50.96 29.42 17.51
CA THR A 397 -51.64 30.19 16.46
C THR A 397 -51.92 29.27 15.27
N ALA A 398 -53.16 29.31 14.82
CA ALA A 398 -53.72 28.54 13.71
C ALA A 398 -53.15 28.94 12.34
N GLY A 399 -53.14 28.02 11.38
CA GLY A 399 -52.74 28.30 10.00
C GLY A 399 -52.82 27.12 9.03
N GLN A 400 -54.05 26.76 8.66
CA GLN A 400 -54.53 26.15 7.40
C GLN A 400 -54.03 24.78 6.86
N PRO A 401 -54.96 23.99 6.24
CA PRO A 401 -54.69 22.66 5.73
C PRO A 401 -54.16 22.68 4.28
N ILE A 402 -53.16 21.84 4.00
CA ILE A 402 -52.69 21.57 2.64
C ILE A 402 -53.52 20.42 2.06
N ASP A 403 -54.22 20.78 0.99
CA ASP A 403 -54.98 19.96 0.05
C ASP A 403 -54.13 18.82 -0.54
N ARG A 404 -54.57 17.57 -0.34
CA ARG A 404 -53.99 16.38 -0.98
C ARG A 404 -54.89 15.98 -2.14
N GLY A 405 -54.51 16.39 -3.34
CA GLY A 405 -55.12 15.97 -4.58
C GLY A 405 -54.98 14.45 -4.85
N PRO A 406 -55.81 13.89 -5.74
CA PRO A 406 -56.01 12.46 -5.89
C PRO A 406 -54.88 11.76 -6.65
N VAL A 407 -54.57 10.55 -6.19
CA VAL A 407 -53.67 9.56 -6.80
C VAL A 407 -54.34 8.97 -8.05
N PRO A 408 -53.70 8.99 -9.23
CA PRO A 408 -54.18 8.26 -10.40
C PRO A 408 -53.87 6.76 -10.26
N VAL A 409 -54.91 5.95 -10.39
CA VAL A 409 -54.85 4.48 -10.55
C VAL A 409 -54.63 4.21 -12.04
N GLU A 410 -53.50 3.62 -12.41
CA GLU A 410 -53.28 3.05 -13.74
C GLU A 410 -53.57 1.53 -13.75
N PRO A 411 -54.26 1.01 -14.78
CA PRO A 411 -54.74 -0.36 -14.82
C PRO A 411 -53.69 -1.36 -15.33
N ALA A 412 -53.83 -2.59 -14.83
CA ALA A 412 -53.10 -3.78 -15.23
C ALA A 412 -53.24 -4.08 -16.74
N SER A 413 -52.10 -4.30 -17.39
CA SER A 413 -52.02 -4.88 -18.73
C SER A 413 -51.87 -6.40 -18.62
N GLU A 414 -52.84 -7.09 -19.22
CA GLU A 414 -52.94 -8.54 -19.33
C GLU A 414 -51.93 -9.13 -20.33
N ASP A 415 -51.56 -10.37 -20.01
CA ASP A 415 -50.90 -11.38 -20.85
C ASP A 415 -51.46 -11.45 -22.28
N LYS A 416 -50.55 -11.44 -23.27
CA LYS A 416 -50.75 -12.14 -24.55
C LYS A 416 -49.48 -12.88 -24.93
N LEU A 417 -49.54 -14.21 -24.77
CA LEU A 417 -48.69 -15.17 -25.44
C LEU A 417 -48.96 -15.15 -26.94
N ASP A 418 -47.93 -14.92 -27.75
CA ASP A 418 -47.93 -15.23 -29.18
C ASP A 418 -47.50 -16.70 -29.37
N VAL A 419 -48.45 -17.52 -29.83
CA VAL A 419 -48.21 -18.86 -30.37
C VAL A 419 -48.41 -18.79 -31.89
N PRO A 420 -47.41 -19.15 -32.72
CA PRO A 420 -47.61 -19.20 -34.17
C PRO A 420 -48.42 -20.44 -34.59
N PRO A 421 -49.26 -20.35 -35.64
CA PRO A 421 -50.02 -21.48 -36.14
C PRO A 421 -49.16 -22.43 -37.00
N PRO A 422 -49.54 -23.71 -37.14
CA PRO A 422 -48.86 -24.65 -38.01
C PRO A 422 -49.35 -24.51 -39.46
N GLU A 423 -48.44 -24.37 -40.40
CA GLU A 423 -48.71 -24.63 -41.82
C GLU A 423 -48.38 -26.08 -42.17
N ARG A 424 -49.23 -26.62 -43.05
CA ARG A 424 -49.29 -27.98 -43.57
C ARG A 424 -48.29 -28.22 -44.70
#